data_AF-A0A258K1E6-F1
#
_entry.id   AF-A0A258K1E6-F1
#
_cell.length_a   1.000
_cell.length_b   1.000
_cell.length_c   1.000
_cell.angle_alpha   90.00
_cell.angle_beta   90.00
_cell.angle_gamma   90.00
#
_symmetry.space_group_name_H-M   'P 1'
#
loop_
_entity.id
_entity.type
_entity.pdbx_description
1 polymer ?
#
loop_
_entity_poly.entity_id
_entity_poly.type
_entity_poly.pdbx_seq_one_letter_code
_entity_poly.pdbx_strand_id
1 'polypeptide(L)'
;MTHFSLTDHYLPIAQFREVHACVISAAVARTIAAAAAYEPADDPFLRWAIGAREAPMRLLATLTRGERKRPQPFALRDFTLLEQREDQLAFGLVGQFWHLDYGLRAVADGDAFIAL
;
A
#
# COMPACT_ATOMS: atom_id res chain seq x y z
N MET A 1 13.93 -20.89 16.67
CA MET A 1 14.37 -19.53 16.32
C MET A 1 13.10 -18.73 16.07
N THR A 2 12.82 -17.72 16.89
CA THR A 2 11.65 -16.85 16.72
C THR A 2 11.84 -16.05 15.44
N HIS A 3 11.03 -16.35 14.42
CA HIS A 3 11.03 -15.59 13.18
C HIS A 3 10.38 -14.23 13.49
N PHE A 4 11.18 -13.17 13.58
CA PHE A 4 10.64 -11.82 13.72
C PHE A 4 10.07 -11.40 12.36
N SER A 5 8.75 -11.24 12.31
CA SER A 5 8.06 -10.69 11.14
C SER A 5 8.41 -9.22 10.97
N LEU A 6 8.65 -8.78 9.73
CA LEU A 6 8.78 -7.36 9.42
C LEU A 6 7.56 -6.54 9.88
N THR A 7 6.36 -7.13 9.85
CA THR A 7 5.14 -6.47 10.34
C THR A 7 5.25 -6.11 11.83
N ASP A 8 5.76 -7.03 12.64
CA ASP A 8 5.88 -6.81 14.09
C ASP A 8 7.05 -5.87 14.41
N HIS A 9 8.03 -5.73 13.51
CA HIS A 9 9.11 -4.75 13.61
C HIS A 9 8.61 -3.31 13.36
N TYR A 10 7.88 -3.10 12.26
CA TYR A 10 7.42 -1.77 11.85
C TYR A 10 6.14 -1.30 12.54
N LEU A 11 5.27 -2.21 12.99
CA LEU A 11 4.02 -1.87 13.68
C LEU A 11 3.75 -2.84 14.85
N PRO A 12 4.55 -2.79 15.93
CA PRO A 12 4.44 -3.72 17.06
C PRO A 12 3.13 -3.60 17.83
N ILE A 13 2.50 -2.42 17.82
CA ILE A 13 1.21 -2.15 18.47
C ILE A 13 0.25 -1.66 17.40
N ALA A 14 -0.64 -2.55 16.95
CA ALA A 14 -1.65 -2.25 15.95
C ALA A 14 -3.06 -2.26 16.58
N GLN A 15 -3.90 -1.29 16.20
CA GLN A 15 -5.32 -1.27 16.59
C GLN A 15 -6.14 -2.35 15.84
N PHE A 16 -5.67 -2.72 14.65
CA PHE A 16 -6.25 -3.77 13.82
C PHE A 16 -5.11 -4.57 13.19
N ARG A 17 -5.23 -5.91 13.20
CA ARG A 17 -4.27 -6.83 12.59
C ARG A 17 -5.03 -7.92 11.86
N GLU A 18 -4.69 -8.12 10.61
CA GLU A 18 -5.24 -9.16 9.75
C GLU A 18 -4.09 -9.94 9.10
N VAL A 19 -4.21 -11.27 9.04
CA VAL A 19 -3.19 -12.15 8.47
C VAL A 19 -3.85 -13.17 7.56
N HIS A 20 -3.41 -13.20 6.31
CA HIS A 20 -3.84 -14.17 5.31
C HIS A 20 -2.66 -15.07 4.93
N ALA A 21 -2.95 -16.33 4.60
CA ALA A 21 -1.94 -17.29 4.17
C ALA A 21 -2.47 -18.16 3.03
N CYS A 22 -1.60 -18.44 2.07
CA CYS A 22 -1.85 -19.41 1.01
C CYS A 22 -0.56 -20.19 0.70
N VAL A 23 -0.70 -21.38 0.12
CA VAL A 23 0.45 -22.19 -0.31
C VAL A 23 0.77 -21.87 -1.76
N ILE A 24 2.04 -21.56 -2.04
CA ILE A 24 2.54 -21.26 -3.38
C ILE A 24 3.59 -22.31 -3.74
N SER A 25 3.35 -23.07 -4.80
CA SER A 25 4.27 -24.08 -5.31
C SER A 25 5.39 -23.45 -6.16
N ALA A 26 6.21 -22.57 -5.56
CA ALA A 26 7.34 -21.91 -6.20
C ALA A 26 8.47 -21.65 -5.19
N ALA A 27 9.69 -21.39 -5.71
CA ALA A 27 10.82 -20.99 -4.87
C ALA A 27 10.57 -19.63 -4.21
N VAL A 28 10.99 -19.48 -2.95
CA VAL A 28 10.80 -18.25 -2.13
C VAL A 28 11.26 -17.00 -2.87
N ALA A 29 12.47 -17.01 -3.43
CA ALA A 29 13.00 -15.87 -4.18
C ALA A 29 12.13 -15.45 -5.37
N ARG A 30 11.53 -16.43 -6.08
CA ARG A 30 10.60 -16.14 -7.19
C ARG A 30 9.30 -15.55 -6.67
N THR A 31 8.79 -16.05 -5.55
CA THR A 31 7.56 -15.54 -4.91
C THR A 31 7.76 -14.09 -4.44
N ILE A 32 8.87 -13.79 -3.77
CA ILE A 32 9.19 -12.43 -3.30
C ILE A 32 9.40 -11.48 -4.48
N ALA A 33 10.12 -11.90 -5.52
CA ALA A 33 10.28 -11.08 -6.72
C ALA A 33 8.95 -10.79 -7.43
N ALA A 34 8.06 -11.79 -7.51
CA ALA A 34 6.73 -11.61 -8.10
C ALA A 34 5.85 -10.67 -7.26
N ALA A 35 5.90 -10.78 -5.93
CA ALA A 35 5.19 -9.87 -5.03
C ALA A 35 5.69 -8.43 -5.13
N ALA A 36 7.02 -8.24 -5.23
CA ALA A 36 7.63 -6.92 -5.39
C ALA A 36 7.31 -6.26 -6.75
N ALA A 37 7.10 -7.06 -7.79
CA ALA A 37 6.76 -6.59 -9.13
C ALA A 37 5.24 -6.44 -9.37
N TYR A 38 4.40 -6.74 -8.38
CA TYR A 38 2.95 -6.71 -8.53
C TYR A 38 2.42 -5.27 -8.67
N GLU A 39 1.63 -5.02 -9.71
CA GLU A 39 0.95 -3.74 -9.92
C GLU A 39 -0.58 -3.95 -9.77
N PRO A 40 -1.23 -3.36 -8.75
CA PRO A 40 -2.68 -3.50 -8.53
C PRO A 40 -3.54 -3.05 -9.71
N ALA A 41 -3.03 -2.15 -10.56
CA ALA A 41 -3.75 -1.67 -11.75
C ALA A 41 -3.97 -2.76 -12.82
N ASP A 42 -3.18 -3.84 -12.79
CA ASP A 42 -3.32 -4.98 -13.70
C ASP A 42 -4.47 -5.91 -13.30
N ASP A 43 -4.98 -5.79 -12.06
CA ASP A 43 -6.15 -6.53 -11.59
C ASP A 43 -7.44 -5.74 -11.87
N PRO A 44 -8.35 -6.25 -12.73
CA PRO A 44 -9.59 -5.54 -13.09
C PRO A 44 -10.51 -5.27 -11.89
N PHE A 45 -10.53 -6.17 -10.90
CA PHE A 45 -11.37 -6.05 -9.72
C PHE A 45 -10.83 -4.95 -8.80
N LEU A 46 -9.53 -4.97 -8.51
CA LEU A 46 -8.91 -3.92 -7.69
C LEU A 46 -9.04 -2.55 -8.35
N ARG A 47 -8.77 -2.47 -9.65
CA ARG A 47 -8.91 -1.24 -10.42
C ARG A 47 -10.33 -0.67 -10.34
N TRP A 48 -11.35 -1.53 -10.43
CA TRP A 48 -12.74 -1.12 -10.28
C TRP A 48 -13.05 -0.65 -8.85
N ALA A 49 -12.63 -1.39 -7.82
CA ALA A 49 -12.86 -1.05 -6.42
C ALA A 49 -12.22 0.30 -6.04
N ILE A 50 -10.98 0.54 -6.46
CA ILE A 50 -10.26 1.80 -6.28
C ILE A 50 -11.00 2.93 -7.03
N GLY A 51 -11.40 2.69 -8.28
CA GLY A 51 -12.15 3.66 -9.07
C GLY A 51 -13.48 4.05 -8.44
N ALA A 52 -14.22 3.08 -7.87
CA ALA A 52 -15.48 3.32 -7.18
C ALA A 52 -15.27 4.17 -5.91
N ARG A 53 -14.21 3.88 -5.15
CA ARG A 53 -13.83 4.64 -3.97
C ARG A 53 -13.44 6.10 -4.29
N GLU A 54 -12.74 6.32 -5.40
CA GLU A 54 -12.29 7.66 -5.81
C GLU A 54 -13.35 8.47 -6.58
N ALA A 55 -14.43 7.83 -7.05
CA ALA A 55 -15.47 8.47 -7.85
C ALA A 55 -16.08 9.73 -7.20
N PRO A 56 -16.37 9.77 -5.88
CA PRO A 56 -16.90 10.97 -5.23
C PRO A 56 -15.93 12.16 -5.32
N MET A 57 -14.65 11.92 -5.05
CA MET A 57 -13.59 12.93 -5.13
C MET A 57 -13.40 13.45 -6.56
N ARG A 58 -13.39 12.53 -7.53
CA ARG A 58 -13.27 12.87 -8.96
C ARG A 58 -14.46 13.69 -9.45
N LEU A 59 -15.68 13.35 -9.03
CA LEU A 59 -16.89 14.11 -9.36
C LEU A 59 -16.83 15.52 -8.77
N LEU A 60 -16.47 15.66 -7.49
CA LEU A 60 -16.32 16.98 -6.85
C LEU A 60 -15.27 17.85 -7.57
N ALA A 61 -14.13 17.26 -7.94
CA ALA A 61 -13.08 17.95 -8.69
C ALA A 61 -13.53 18.42 -10.09
N THR A 62 -14.50 17.76 -10.72
CA THR A 62 -15.09 18.26 -11.99
C THR A 62 -16.08 19.39 -11.79
N LEU A 63 -16.78 19.41 -10.65
CA LEU A 63 -17.77 20.44 -10.31
C LEU A 63 -17.10 21.73 -9.81
N THR A 64 -16.02 21.61 -9.06
CA THR A 64 -15.16 22.73 -8.67
C THR A 64 -14.13 22.92 -9.79
N ARG A 65 -14.26 23.97 -10.61
CA ARG A 65 -13.35 24.35 -11.73
C ARG A 65 -11.85 24.56 -11.36
N GLY A 66 -11.39 24.07 -10.22
CA GLY A 66 -10.00 24.17 -9.79
C GLY A 66 -9.11 23.23 -10.59
N GLU A 67 -7.94 23.73 -10.99
CA GLU A 67 -6.84 23.02 -11.65
C GLU A 67 -6.18 21.97 -10.76
N ARG A 68 -6.97 21.16 -10.05
CA ARG A 68 -6.43 20.02 -9.32
C ARG A 68 -6.08 18.96 -10.34
N LYS A 69 -4.79 18.85 -10.65
CA LYS A 69 -4.19 17.75 -11.41
C LYS A 69 -4.88 16.45 -11.01
N ARG A 70 -5.56 15.81 -11.96
CA ARG A 70 -6.33 14.59 -11.70
C ARG A 70 -5.39 13.59 -11.02
N PRO A 71 -5.60 13.25 -9.73
CA PRO A 71 -4.69 12.35 -9.05
C PRO A 71 -4.70 11.00 -9.79
N GLN A 72 -3.52 10.41 -9.94
CA GLN A 72 -3.44 9.06 -10.47
C GLN A 72 -4.21 8.11 -9.52
N PRO A 73 -4.83 7.03 -10.03
CA PRO A 73 -5.54 6.09 -9.16
C PRO A 73 -4.60 5.52 -8.10
N PHE A 74 -5.03 5.43 -6.85
CA PHE A 74 -4.25 4.84 -5.77
C PHE A 74 -3.70 3.45 -6.15
N ALA A 75 -2.44 3.16 -5.86
CA ALA A 75 -1.80 1.90 -6.19
C ALA A 75 -0.59 1.59 -5.29
N LEU A 76 0.09 0.47 -5.54
CA LEU A 76 1.23 0.03 -4.72
C LEU A 76 2.39 1.05 -4.74
N ARG A 77 2.55 1.82 -5.82
CA ARG A 77 3.54 2.91 -5.90
C ARG A 77 3.35 4.04 -4.88
N ASP A 78 2.16 4.14 -4.27
CA ASP A 78 1.89 5.12 -3.21
C ASP A 78 2.41 4.64 -1.85
N PHE A 79 2.81 3.36 -1.74
CA PHE A 79 3.46 2.80 -0.57
C PHE A 79 4.97 3.02 -0.62
N THR A 80 5.57 3.23 0.55
CA THR A 80 7.02 3.22 0.73
C THR A 80 7.48 1.78 0.95
N LEU A 81 8.45 1.31 0.16
CA LEU A 81 9.15 0.06 0.46
C LEU A 81 10.01 0.28 1.71
N LEU A 82 9.64 -0.33 2.84
CA LEU A 82 10.33 -0.15 4.12
C LEU A 82 11.55 -1.06 4.22
N GLU A 83 11.35 -2.33 3.88
CA GLU A 83 12.42 -3.34 3.91
C GLU A 83 12.09 -4.50 2.97
N GLN A 84 13.13 -5.06 2.36
CA GLN A 84 13.06 -6.28 1.57
C GLN A 84 14.14 -7.25 2.05
N ARG A 85 13.71 -8.44 2.46
CA ARG A 85 14.57 -9.60 2.81
C ARG A 85 14.40 -10.69 1.77
N GLU A 86 15.16 -11.78 1.91
CA GLU A 86 15.09 -12.93 0.99
C GLU A 86 13.71 -13.60 0.99
N ASP A 87 12.97 -13.51 2.10
CA ASP A 87 11.71 -14.22 2.35
C ASP A 87 10.55 -13.31 2.77
N GLN A 88 10.78 -12.01 2.90
CA GLN A 88 9.81 -11.04 3.40
C GLN A 88 9.93 -9.70 2.68
N LEU A 89 8.79 -9.01 2.56
CA LEU A 89 8.67 -7.70 1.95
C LEU A 89 7.73 -6.85 2.80
N ALA A 90 8.15 -5.65 3.18
CA ALA A 90 7.35 -4.73 3.97
C ALA A 90 7.12 -3.42 3.24
N PHE A 91 5.85 -3.08 3.07
CA PHE A 91 5.41 -1.80 2.53
C PHE A 91 4.71 -0.99 3.62
N GLY A 92 5.02 0.29 3.70
CA GLY A 92 4.42 1.25 4.61
C GLY A 92 3.54 2.24 3.87
N LEU A 93 2.43 2.61 4.50
CA LEU A 93 1.55 3.66 4.00
C LEU A 93 1.05 4.49 5.16
N VAL A 94 1.06 5.80 4.99
CA VAL A 94 0.64 6.76 6.01
C VAL A 94 -0.35 7.72 5.40
N GLY A 95 -1.50 7.86 6.04
CA GLY A 95 -2.52 8.77 5.57
C GLY A 95 -3.71 8.85 6.50
N GLN A 96 -4.61 9.75 6.14
CA GLN A 96 -5.92 9.93 6.76
C GLN A 96 -6.95 9.29 5.85
N PHE A 97 -7.07 7.96 5.90
CA PHE A 97 -7.88 7.18 4.95
C PHE A 97 -9.39 7.49 4.99
N TRP A 98 -9.87 8.30 5.93
CA TRP A 98 -11.22 8.85 5.94
C TRP A 98 -11.38 10.09 5.06
N HIS A 99 -10.29 10.76 4.67
CA HIS A 99 -10.33 11.90 3.77
C HIS A 99 -10.50 11.42 2.31
N LEU A 100 -11.16 12.23 1.49
CA LEU A 100 -11.52 11.87 0.10
C LEU A 100 -10.29 11.64 -0.80
N ASP A 101 -9.17 12.27 -0.48
CA ASP A 101 -7.87 12.11 -1.16
C ASP A 101 -6.88 11.25 -0.37
N TYR A 102 -7.39 10.47 0.59
CA TYR A 102 -6.64 9.61 1.49
C TYR A 102 -5.67 10.35 2.44
N GLY A 103 -5.47 11.67 2.28
CA GLY A 103 -4.55 12.46 3.08
C GLY A 103 -3.14 11.84 3.16
N LEU A 104 -2.66 11.25 2.04
CA LEU A 104 -1.40 10.51 2.02
C LEU A 104 -0.24 11.42 2.40
N ARG A 105 0.67 10.87 3.22
CA ARG A 105 1.92 11.52 3.59
C ARG A 105 3.07 10.68 3.06
N ALA A 106 3.94 11.32 2.29
CA ALA A 106 5.17 10.68 1.82
C ALA A 106 6.08 10.34 3.01
N VAL A 107 6.63 9.14 3.00
CA VAL A 107 7.62 8.65 3.96
C VAL A 107 8.83 8.18 3.15
N ALA A 108 10.03 8.60 3.57
CA ALA A 108 11.24 8.36 2.80
C ALA A 108 11.66 6.88 2.79
N ASP A 109 11.63 6.23 3.96
CA ASP A 109 12.16 4.89 4.18
C ASP A 109 11.59 4.25 5.47
N GLY A 110 12.11 3.08 5.84
CA GLY A 110 11.75 2.36 7.07
C GLY A 110 12.02 3.13 8.36
N ASP A 111 13.16 3.82 8.46
CA ASP A 111 13.53 4.56 9.67
C ASP A 111 12.58 5.76 9.88
N ALA A 112 12.28 6.48 8.80
CA ALA A 112 11.32 7.57 8.81
C ALA A 112 9.91 7.09 9.15
N PHE A 113 9.54 5.84 8.80
CA PHE A 113 8.24 5.25 9.14
C PHE A 113 8.11 4.92 10.63
N ILE A 114 9.17 4.39 11.25
CA ILE A 114 9.19 4.06 12.69
C ILE A 114 9.14 5.32 13.55
N ALA A 115 9.67 6.44 13.06
CA ALA A 115 9.74 7.70 13.78
C ALA A 115 8.43 8.52 13.80
N LEU A 116 7.34 8.01 13.22
CA LEU A 116 6.05 8.71 13.09
C LEU A 116 5.18 8.64 14.34
#